data_AF-A3JLA0-F1
#
_entry.id   AF-A3JLA0-F1
#
_cell.length_a   1.000
_cell.length_b   1.000
_cell.length_c   1.000
_cell.angle_alpha   90.00
_cell.angle_beta   90.00
_cell.angle_gamma   90.00
#
_symmetry.space_group_name_H-M   'P 1'
#
loop_
_entity.id
_entity.type
_entity.pdbx_description
1 polymer ?
#
loop_
_entity_poly.entity_id
_entity_poly.type
_entity_poly.pdbx_seq_one_letter_code
_entity_poly.pdbx_strand_id
1 'polypeptide(L)'
;MKIFAVLLFTSVIFGCASSSKDLTPTYVSPLQYQTYNCEQLAAEEQRLRVRVSELGGRIDDKADRDKLLVATPYTVWFVGGNKEQEAEFSRLSGELNALQQGGILRTCVAPDPVRQ
;
A
#
# COMPACT_ATOMS: atom_id res chain seq x y z
N MET A 1 37.30 -18.42 -36.25
CA MET A 1 36.01 -19.02 -35.84
C MET A 1 35.34 -18.08 -34.86
N LYS A 2 34.29 -17.40 -35.34
CA LYS A 2 33.11 -16.90 -34.61
C LYS A 2 33.32 -16.49 -33.14
N ILE A 3 33.84 -15.26 -32.94
CA ILE A 3 33.55 -14.46 -31.73
C ILE A 3 32.10 -13.96 -31.89
N PHE A 4 31.16 -14.91 -31.89
CA PHE A 4 29.74 -14.59 -31.85
C PHE A 4 29.37 -14.42 -30.38
N ALA A 5 28.84 -13.23 -30.09
CA ALA A 5 27.72 -13.07 -29.18
C ALA A 5 27.92 -13.67 -27.79
N VAL A 6 28.51 -12.90 -26.88
CA VAL A 6 28.01 -12.91 -25.50
C VAL A 6 27.59 -11.48 -25.19
N LEU A 7 26.35 -11.22 -25.59
CA LEU A 7 25.50 -10.12 -25.19
C LEU A 7 25.60 -9.94 -23.67
N LEU A 8 26.34 -8.93 -23.24
CA LEU A 8 26.43 -8.49 -21.86
C LEU A 8 25.18 -7.65 -21.55
N PHE A 9 24.02 -8.28 -21.65
CA PHE A 9 22.74 -7.74 -21.20
C PHE A 9 22.55 -8.23 -19.77
N THR A 10 23.23 -7.57 -18.83
CA THR A 10 22.91 -7.70 -17.40
C THR A 10 21.51 -7.14 -17.20
N SER A 11 20.50 -7.98 -17.35
CA SER A 11 19.14 -7.70 -16.91
C SER A 11 19.20 -7.56 -15.39
N VAL A 12 19.16 -6.31 -14.92
CA VAL A 12 18.94 -6.00 -13.51
C VAL A 12 17.53 -6.50 -13.19
N ILE A 13 17.46 -7.65 -12.53
CA ILE A 13 16.22 -8.20 -12.04
C ILE A 13 15.88 -7.40 -10.79
N PHE A 14 15.20 -6.26 -10.96
CA PHE A 14 14.57 -5.56 -9.85
C PHE A 14 13.43 -6.45 -9.34
N GLY A 15 13.68 -7.19 -8.26
CA GLY A 15 12.61 -7.80 -7.50
C GLY A 15 11.81 -6.68 -6.84
N CYS A 16 10.62 -6.38 -7.35
CA CYS A 16 9.63 -5.55 -6.64
C CYS A 16 9.09 -6.36 -5.46
N ALA A 17 9.87 -6.50 -4.39
CA ALA A 17 9.31 -6.82 -3.08
C ALA A 17 8.48 -5.60 -2.66
N SER A 18 7.16 -5.67 -2.86
CA SER A 18 6.27 -4.56 -2.54
C SER A 18 6.06 -4.52 -1.03
N SER A 19 6.53 -3.45 -0.38
CA SER A 19 6.16 -3.13 1.01
C SER A 19 4.83 -2.35 1.00
N SER A 20 4.16 -2.25 2.14
CA SER A 20 2.94 -1.46 2.30
C SER A 20 3.08 -0.03 1.79
N LYS A 21 4.29 0.55 1.92
CA LYS A 21 4.65 1.90 1.44
C LYS A 21 4.76 2.04 -0.08
N ASP A 22 5.00 0.92 -0.79
CA ASP A 22 5.13 0.90 -2.25
C ASP A 22 3.76 0.68 -2.92
N LEU A 23 2.72 0.35 -2.14
CA LEU A 23 1.36 0.15 -2.62
C LEU A 23 0.64 1.47 -2.79
N THR A 24 0.24 1.76 -4.03
CA THR A 24 -0.56 2.94 -4.33
C THR A 24 -2.01 2.74 -3.85
N PRO A 25 -2.58 3.70 -3.10
CA PRO A 25 -4.01 3.68 -2.78
C PRO A 25 -4.87 3.69 -4.04
N THR A 26 -5.94 2.90 -4.05
CA THR A 26 -6.92 2.93 -5.14
C THR A 26 -7.74 4.21 -5.04
N TYR A 27 -8.07 4.84 -6.16
CA TYR A 27 -8.94 6.01 -6.13
C TYR A 27 -10.36 5.62 -5.74
N VAL A 28 -10.91 6.31 -4.74
CA VAL A 28 -12.29 6.18 -4.30
C VAL A 28 -12.93 7.57 -4.25
N SER A 29 -14.18 7.68 -4.70
CA SER A 29 -14.88 8.96 -4.73
C SER A 29 -15.16 9.49 -3.33
N PRO A 30 -14.77 10.73 -2.98
CA PRO A 30 -15.07 11.32 -1.67
C PRO A 30 -16.56 11.69 -1.52
N LEU A 31 -17.33 11.68 -2.62
CA LEU A 31 -18.75 12.07 -2.60
C LEU A 31 -19.61 11.10 -1.75
N GLN A 32 -19.16 9.85 -1.60
CA GLN A 32 -19.87 8.85 -0.79
C GLN A 32 -19.93 9.20 0.70
N TYR A 33 -19.02 10.06 1.18
CA TYR A 33 -18.97 10.51 2.57
C TYR A 33 -19.61 11.89 2.77
N GLN A 34 -20.25 12.46 1.75
CA GLN A 34 -20.94 13.74 1.89
C GLN A 34 -22.12 13.69 2.87
N THR A 35 -22.69 12.54 3.17
CA THR A 35 -23.80 12.50 4.15
C THR A 35 -23.31 12.44 5.60
N TYR A 36 -22.00 12.26 5.82
CA TYR A 36 -21.43 12.04 7.14
C TYR A 36 -21.20 13.38 7.85
N ASN A 37 -21.42 13.39 9.16
CA ASN A 37 -21.02 14.48 10.05
C ASN A 37 -19.57 14.28 10.56
N CYS A 38 -18.98 15.28 11.22
CA CYS A 38 -17.57 15.21 11.64
C CYS A 38 -17.29 14.07 12.64
N GLU A 39 -18.24 13.73 13.53
CA GLU A 39 -18.08 12.61 14.46
C GLU A 39 -18.10 11.25 13.73
N GLN A 40 -19.00 11.10 12.76
CA GLN A 40 -19.09 9.90 11.93
C GLN A 40 -17.87 9.73 11.04
N LEU A 41 -17.33 10.82 10.48
CA LEU A 41 -16.09 10.80 9.71
C LEU A 41 -14.91 10.35 10.58
N ALA A 42 -14.76 10.92 11.78
CA ALA A 42 -13.67 10.56 12.69
C ALA A 42 -13.78 9.09 13.17
N ALA A 43 -14.99 8.64 13.50
CA ALA A 43 -15.22 7.25 13.90
C ALA A 43 -14.89 6.26 12.77
N GLU A 44 -15.31 6.56 11.54
CA GLU A 44 -15.03 5.72 10.38
C GLU A 44 -13.55 5.75 9.99
N GLU A 45 -12.93 6.92 10.06
CA GLU A 45 -11.49 7.09 9.85
C GLU A 45 -10.68 6.22 10.81
N GLN A 46 -10.96 6.28 12.11
CA GLN A 46 -10.26 5.48 13.11
C GLN A 46 -10.45 3.98 12.84
N ARG A 47 -11.67 3.55 12.49
CA ARG A 47 -11.96 2.15 12.14
C ARG A 47 -11.13 1.68 10.96
N LEU A 48 -11.03 2.49 9.89
CA LEU A 48 -10.27 2.14 8.70
C LEU A 48 -8.76 2.20 8.93
N ARG A 49 -8.27 3.19 9.68
CA ARG A 49 -6.84 3.32 10.03
C ARG A 49 -6.33 2.09 10.77
N VAL A 50 -7.10 1.55 11.72
CA VAL A 50 -6.74 0.31 12.42
C VAL A 50 -6.60 -0.84 11.42
N ARG A 51 -7.57 -1.03 10.53
CA ARG A 51 -7.51 -2.10 9.50
C ARG A 51 -6.36 -1.93 8.52
N VAL A 52 -6.12 -0.71 8.05
CA VAL A 52 -5.00 -0.37 7.16
C VAL A 52 -3.68 -0.65 7.85
N SER A 53 -3.53 -0.27 9.12
CA SER A 53 -2.31 -0.54 9.91
C SER A 53 -2.08 -2.04 10.13
N GLU A 54 -3.13 -2.80 10.46
CA GLU A 54 -3.03 -4.25 10.65
C GLU A 54 -2.67 -4.98 9.35
N LEU A 55 -3.28 -4.60 8.23
CA LEU A 55 -2.96 -5.15 6.91
C LEU A 55 -1.56 -4.75 6.46
N GLY A 56 -1.20 -3.48 6.62
CA GLY A 56 0.12 -2.94 6.30
C GLY A 56 1.23 -3.65 7.07
N GLY A 57 1.05 -3.84 8.38
CA GLY A 57 2.01 -4.60 9.21
C GLY A 57 2.17 -6.05 8.74
N ARG A 58 1.08 -6.74 8.37
CA ARG A 58 1.17 -8.09 7.80
C ARG A 58 1.86 -8.15 6.44
N ILE A 59 1.70 -7.11 5.62
CA ILE A 59 2.39 -6.98 4.32
C ILE A 59 3.87 -6.72 4.55
N ASP A 60 4.22 -5.82 5.46
CA ASP A 60 5.60 -5.45 5.78
C ASP A 60 6.36 -6.58 6.47
N ASP A 61 5.76 -7.26 7.45
CA ASP A 61 6.35 -8.44 8.11
C ASP A 61 6.70 -9.53 7.10
N LYS A 62 5.86 -9.71 6.07
CA LYS A 62 6.11 -10.67 5.00
C LYS A 62 7.17 -10.16 4.03
N ALA A 63 7.10 -8.89 3.62
CA ALA A 63 8.10 -8.26 2.75
C ALA A 63 9.50 -8.32 3.39
N ASP A 64 9.61 -8.13 4.70
CA ASP A 64 10.87 -8.22 5.45
C ASP A 64 11.40 -9.66 5.54
N ARG A 65 10.52 -10.66 5.72
CA ARG A 65 10.91 -12.09 5.62
C ARG A 65 11.35 -12.48 4.21
N ASP A 66 10.68 -11.96 3.19
CA ASP A 66 11.00 -12.23 1.78
C ASP A 66 12.29 -11.53 1.36
N LYS A 67 12.59 -10.34 1.89
CA LYS A 67 13.87 -9.64 1.69
C LYS A 67 15.07 -10.46 2.18
N LEU A 68 14.88 -11.27 3.23
CA LEU A 68 15.90 -12.20 3.72
C LEU A 68 16.06 -13.44 2.82
N LEU A 69 14.99 -13.87 2.14
CA LEU A 69 14.97 -15.02 1.22
C LEU A 69 15.46 -14.67 -0.20
N VAL A 70 15.32 -13.41 -0.64
CA VAL A 70 15.86 -12.88 -1.92
C VAL A 70 17.40 -12.92 -1.98
N ALA A 71 18.09 -13.21 -0.87
CA ALA A 71 19.52 -13.53 -0.88
C ALA A 71 19.86 -14.86 -1.60
N THR A 72 18.87 -15.68 -1.96
CA THR A 72 19.08 -16.97 -2.64
C THR A 72 18.54 -16.91 -4.08
N PRO A 73 19.35 -17.22 -5.12
CA PRO A 73 18.99 -16.96 -6.53
C PRO A 73 17.92 -17.88 -7.13
N TYR A 74 17.26 -18.74 -6.33
CA TYR A 74 16.45 -19.85 -6.85
C TYR A 74 14.94 -19.78 -6.58
N THR A 75 14.41 -18.73 -5.96
CA THR A 75 12.97 -18.63 -5.68
C THR A 75 12.41 -17.25 -5.96
N VAL A 76 12.29 -16.89 -7.25
CA VAL A 76 11.52 -15.71 -7.71
C VAL A 76 10.23 -16.15 -8.41
N TRP A 77 9.51 -17.10 -7.82
CA TRP A 77 8.15 -17.48 -8.27
C TRP A 77 7.13 -17.47 -7.11
N PHE A 78 7.58 -17.31 -5.85
CA PHE A 78 6.73 -17.46 -4.67
C PHE A 78 6.31 -16.14 -4.01
N VAL A 79 6.36 -15.01 -4.73
CA VAL A 79 5.82 -13.72 -4.25
C VAL A 79 4.41 -13.47 -4.83
N GLY A 80 3.69 -14.55 -5.17
CA GLY A 80 2.33 -14.49 -5.74
C GLY A 80 1.21 -14.49 -4.69
N GLY A 81 1.52 -14.70 -3.41
CA GLY A 81 0.53 -14.98 -2.36
C GLY A 81 -0.15 -13.74 -1.75
N ASN A 82 0.32 -12.53 -2.07
CA ASN A 82 -0.06 -11.33 -1.30
C ASN A 82 -1.00 -10.40 -2.08
N LYS A 83 -1.18 -10.63 -3.39
CA LYS A 83 -1.90 -9.70 -4.27
C LYS A 83 -3.31 -9.36 -3.77
N GLU A 84 -3.96 -10.29 -3.09
CA GLU A 84 -5.27 -10.07 -2.49
C GLU A 84 -5.19 -9.14 -1.26
N GLN A 85 -4.23 -9.36 -0.36
CA GLN A 85 -4.01 -8.51 0.83
C GLN A 85 -3.51 -7.12 0.43
N GLU A 86 -2.62 -7.05 -0.56
CA GLU A 86 -2.12 -5.81 -1.15
C GLU A 86 -3.24 -5.03 -1.85
N ALA A 87 -4.08 -5.71 -2.64
CA ALA A 87 -5.25 -5.10 -3.28
C ALA A 87 -6.26 -4.58 -2.25
N GLU A 88 -6.50 -5.35 -1.18
CA GLU A 88 -7.38 -4.91 -0.10
C GLU A 88 -6.79 -3.72 0.67
N PHE A 89 -5.48 -3.73 0.95
CA PHE A 89 -4.78 -2.60 1.56
C PHE A 89 -4.86 -1.35 0.68
N SER A 90 -4.60 -1.46 -0.63
CA SER A 90 -4.73 -0.35 -1.57
C SER A 90 -6.16 0.19 -1.63
N ARG A 91 -7.17 -0.69 -1.59
CA ARG A 91 -8.58 -0.29 -1.57
C ARG A 91 -8.91 0.49 -0.30
N LEU A 92 -8.59 -0.05 0.88
CA LEU A 92 -8.88 0.58 2.17
C LEU A 92 -8.11 1.88 2.36
N SER A 93 -6.86 1.95 1.91
CA SER A 93 -6.08 3.18 1.90
C SER A 93 -6.71 4.26 1.00
N GLY A 94 -7.31 3.83 -0.11
CA GLY A 94 -8.12 4.66 -0.99
C GLY A 94 -9.37 5.23 -0.32
N GLU A 95 -10.12 4.37 0.36
CA GLU A 95 -11.30 4.74 1.15
C GLU A 95 -10.95 5.74 2.26
N LEU A 96 -9.82 5.52 2.95
CA LEU A 96 -9.30 6.42 3.97
C LEU A 96 -8.93 7.80 3.39
N ASN A 97 -8.28 7.84 2.23
CA ASN A 97 -7.94 9.11 1.56
C ASN A 97 -9.22 9.86 1.14
N ALA A 98 -10.20 9.15 0.60
CA ALA A 98 -11.50 9.72 0.23
C ALA A 98 -12.24 10.27 1.46
N LEU A 99 -12.18 9.61 2.62
CA LEU A 99 -12.72 10.14 3.89
C LEU A 99 -12.03 11.43 4.32
N GLN A 100 -10.70 11.46 4.28
CA GLN A 100 -9.92 12.65 4.64
C GLN A 100 -10.26 13.82 3.73
N GLN A 101 -10.37 13.59 2.42
CA GLN A 101 -10.82 14.61 1.47
C GLN A 101 -12.25 15.08 1.79
N GLY A 102 -13.15 14.16 2.14
CA GLY A 102 -14.50 14.49 2.62
C GLY A 102 -14.49 15.36 3.89
N GLY A 103 -13.60 15.07 4.84
CA GLY A 103 -13.40 15.85 6.07
C GLY A 103 -12.84 17.25 5.82
N ILE A 104 -11.92 17.39 4.87
CA ILE A 104 -11.38 18.70 4.44
C ILE A 104 -12.49 19.55 3.80
N LEU A 105 -13.29 18.95 2.91
CA LEU A 105 -14.43 19.62 2.27
C LEU A 105 -15.50 20.08 3.27
N ARG A 106 -15.54 19.43 4.44
CA ARG A 106 -16.46 19.76 5.53
C ARG A 106 -15.85 20.61 6.63
N THR A 107 -14.58 21.00 6.48
CA THR A 107 -13.86 21.80 7.47
C THR A 107 -13.92 21.17 8.86
N CYS A 108 -13.98 19.83 8.95
CA CYS A 108 -14.04 19.09 10.21
C CYS A 108 -12.72 19.11 11.00
N VAL A 109 -11.73 19.88 10.54
CA VAL A 109 -10.38 19.92 11.07
C VAL A 109 -10.36 20.61 12.44
N ALA A 110 -10.18 19.82 13.50
CA ALA A 110 -9.07 20.11 14.41
C ALA A 110 -7.79 19.56 13.73
N PRO A 111 -6.68 20.32 13.67
CA PRO A 111 -5.47 19.89 12.98
C PRO A 111 -4.83 18.68 13.69
N ASP A 112 -4.56 17.62 12.93
CA ASP A 112 -3.74 16.49 13.40
C ASP A 112 -2.30 16.97 13.67
N PRO A 113 -1.73 16.77 14.87
CA PRO A 113 -0.38 17.23 15.23
C PRO A 113 0.76 16.40 14.59
N VAL A 114 0.46 15.36 13.81
CA VAL A 114 1.45 14.43 13.23
C VAL A 114 1.92 14.87 11.82
N ARG A 115 1.45 16.02 11.34
CA ARG A 115 1.98 16.68 10.13
C ARG A 115 2.69 17.99 10.49
N GLN A 116 3.82 17.87 11.18
CA GLN A 116 4.92 18.85 11.18
C GLN A 116 6.25 18.12 11.05
#